data_AF-A0A3B9HU09-F1
#
_entry.id   AF-A0A3B9HU09-F1
#
_cell.length_a   1.000
_cell.length_b   1.000
_cell.length_c   1.000
_cell.angle_alpha   90.00
_cell.angle_beta   90.00
_cell.angle_gamma   90.00
#
_symmetry.space_group_name_H-M   'P 1'
#
loop_
_entity.id
_entity.type
_entity.pdbx_description
1 polymer ?
#
loop_
_entity_poly.entity_id
_entity_poly.type
_entity_poly.pdbx_seq_one_letter_code
_entity_poly.pdbx_strand_id
1 'polypeptide(L)'
;MKKLLFLMLAIVMGMACQPAFADPPSESEVDEIQLRAPLELERAVMEYMLAFEAYTAARKSKDKNVRSRLVKLMQGYRNAYARFLEMLREDKLYRPDKPKDPAGWYDKKHEKSKGYKRDWKKTDAKEFRAEVKEMVKNGATPEQIKVFIQSKLPSAPMSSDPGLYTTTTTSTTTTTSTPDPGDDDDDKDGDDDADGKDGDKGDDGWWPGKYLGFPKPD
;
A
#
# COMPACT_ATOMS: atom_id res chain seq x y z
N MET A 1 -48.83 23.56 7.38
CA MET A 1 -47.60 24.33 7.02
C MET A 1 -46.32 23.84 7.71
N LYS A 2 -46.34 23.34 8.96
CA LYS A 2 -45.11 22.86 9.65
C LYS A 2 -44.43 21.63 9.01
N LYS A 3 -45.18 20.71 8.42
CA LYS A 3 -44.64 19.48 7.80
C LYS A 3 -43.85 19.73 6.50
N LEU A 4 -44.21 20.79 5.76
CA LEU A 4 -43.50 21.18 4.52
C LEU A 4 -42.15 21.84 4.84
N LEU A 5 -42.09 22.58 5.95
CA LEU A 5 -40.87 23.23 6.45
C LEU A 5 -39.84 22.20 6.93
N PHE A 6 -40.28 21.10 7.57
CA PHE A 6 -39.41 19.99 7.97
C PHE A 6 -38.86 19.20 6.77
N LEU A 7 -39.66 18.99 5.72
CA LEU A 7 -39.21 18.31 4.51
C LEU A 7 -38.17 19.14 3.75
N MET A 8 -38.39 20.46 3.64
CA MET A 8 -37.42 21.39 3.06
C MET A 8 -36.12 21.43 3.89
N LEU A 9 -36.20 21.42 5.22
CA LEU A 9 -35.01 21.38 6.09
C LEU A 9 -34.18 20.09 5.90
N ALA A 10 -34.84 18.94 5.74
CA ALA A 10 -34.17 17.66 5.50
C ALA A 10 -33.49 17.60 4.11
N ILE A 11 -34.11 18.18 3.08
CA ILE A 11 -33.54 18.26 1.74
C ILE A 11 -32.34 19.23 1.71
N VAL A 12 -32.45 20.38 2.40
CA VAL A 12 -31.36 21.36 2.49
C VAL A 12 -30.18 20.83 3.31
N MET A 13 -30.42 20.08 4.39
CA MET A 13 -29.33 19.38 5.10
C MET A 13 -28.71 18.25 4.27
N GLY A 14 -29.52 17.55 3.44
CA GLY A 14 -29.03 16.51 2.54
C GLY A 14 -28.10 17.01 1.43
N MET A 15 -28.26 18.25 0.97
CA MET A 15 -27.41 18.86 -0.06
C MET A 15 -26.20 19.63 0.48
N ALA A 16 -26.17 19.98 1.77
CA ALA A 16 -25.04 20.69 2.39
C ALA A 16 -23.88 19.75 2.80
N CYS A 17 -24.10 18.45 2.82
CA CYS A 17 -23.05 17.42 2.99
C CYS A 17 -22.70 16.80 1.63
N GLN A 18 -22.27 17.62 0.67
CA GLN A 18 -21.39 17.06 -0.36
C GLN A 18 -20.09 16.66 0.34
N PRO A 19 -19.61 15.41 0.21
CA PRO A 19 -18.24 15.11 0.61
C PRO A 19 -17.34 16.01 -0.23
N ALA A 20 -16.75 17.03 0.40
CA ALA A 20 -15.64 17.74 -0.21
C ALA A 20 -14.56 16.69 -0.43
N PHE A 21 -14.42 16.24 -1.68
CA PHE A 21 -13.28 15.42 -2.06
C PHE A 21 -12.05 16.28 -1.80
N ALA A 22 -11.22 15.82 -0.86
CA ALA A 22 -10.00 16.52 -0.54
C ALA A 22 -9.10 16.52 -1.79
N ASP A 23 -8.49 17.66 -2.09
CA ASP A 23 -7.58 17.74 -3.23
C ASP A 23 -6.34 16.88 -2.97
N PRO A 24 -5.80 16.21 -4.00
CA PRO A 24 -4.50 15.56 -3.90
C PRO A 24 -3.41 16.57 -3.49
N PRO A 25 -2.28 16.11 -2.92
CA PRO A 25 -1.20 17.01 -2.57
C PRO A 25 -0.62 17.68 -3.82
N SER A 26 -0.34 18.98 -3.68
CA SER A 26 0.39 19.78 -4.66
C SER A 26 1.82 19.27 -4.86
N GLU A 27 2.48 19.66 -5.95
CA GLU A 27 3.87 19.24 -6.21
C GLU A 27 4.85 19.66 -5.13
N SER A 28 4.67 20.85 -4.54
CA SER A 28 5.48 21.33 -3.42
C SER A 28 5.25 20.51 -2.15
N GLU A 29 4.02 20.07 -1.89
CA GLU A 29 3.73 19.18 -0.76
C GLU A 29 4.32 17.78 -0.96
N VAL A 30 4.36 17.30 -2.21
CA VAL A 30 5.08 16.06 -2.55
C VAL A 30 6.58 16.24 -2.30
N ASP A 31 7.15 17.42 -2.55
CA ASP A 31 8.58 17.66 -2.31
C ASP A 31 8.98 17.60 -0.84
N GLU A 32 8.06 17.87 0.08
CA GLU A 32 8.28 17.77 1.53
C GLU A 32 8.28 16.33 2.05
N ILE A 33 7.86 15.36 1.24
CA ILE A 33 7.82 13.94 1.61
C ILE A 33 9.23 13.43 1.87
N GLN A 34 9.39 12.76 3.01
CA GLN A 34 10.64 12.12 3.38
C GLN A 34 10.65 10.67 2.91
N LEU A 35 11.63 10.31 2.08
CA LEU A 35 11.80 8.95 1.61
C LEU A 35 12.55 8.12 2.67
N ARG A 36 11.80 7.50 3.58
CA ARG A 36 12.34 6.57 4.58
C ARG A 36 12.96 5.33 3.92
N ALA A 37 13.90 4.69 4.63
CA ALA A 37 14.37 3.36 4.24
C ALA A 37 13.19 2.39 4.08
N PRO A 38 13.02 1.75 2.90
CA PRO A 38 11.82 0.93 2.60
C PRO A 38 11.56 -0.18 3.61
N LEU A 39 12.62 -0.81 4.12
CA LEU A 39 12.55 -1.90 5.08
C LEU A 39 11.78 -1.54 6.35
N GLU A 40 11.91 -0.32 6.87
CA GLU A 40 11.24 0.07 8.12
C GLU A 40 9.72 0.15 7.94
N LEU A 41 9.29 0.83 6.87
CA LEU A 41 7.88 0.99 6.54
C LEU A 41 7.24 -0.36 6.22
N GLU A 42 7.93 -1.18 5.43
CA GLU A 42 7.52 -2.53 5.05
C GLU A 42 7.30 -3.44 6.27
N ARG A 43 8.24 -3.45 7.23
CA ARG A 43 8.10 -4.19 8.48
C ARG A 43 6.89 -3.71 9.28
N ALA A 44 6.69 -2.40 9.36
CA ALA A 44 5.59 -1.81 10.11
C ALA A 44 4.21 -2.16 9.52
N VAL A 45 4.09 -2.08 8.19
CA VAL A 45 2.85 -2.47 7.48
C VAL A 45 2.58 -3.95 7.69
N MET A 46 3.58 -4.82 7.53
CA MET A 46 3.39 -6.26 7.70
C MET A 46 3.02 -6.61 9.14
N GLU A 47 3.68 -6.01 10.14
CA GLU A 47 3.36 -6.18 11.56
C GLU A 47 1.91 -5.76 11.87
N TYR A 48 1.53 -4.57 11.41
CA TYR A 48 0.16 -4.05 11.53
C TYR A 48 -0.88 -5.00 10.94
N MET A 49 -0.67 -5.45 9.70
CA MET A 49 -1.65 -6.28 9.02
C MET A 49 -1.79 -7.68 9.62
N LEU A 50 -0.69 -8.31 10.03
CA LEU A 50 -0.74 -9.61 10.71
C LEU A 50 -1.37 -9.50 12.10
N ALA A 51 -1.10 -8.42 12.85
CA ALA A 51 -1.75 -8.16 14.12
C ALA A 51 -3.26 -7.90 13.96
N PHE A 52 -3.66 -7.19 12.89
CA PHE A 52 -5.07 -7.00 12.54
C PHE A 52 -5.78 -8.31 12.20
N GLU A 53 -5.11 -9.21 11.46
CA GLU A 53 -5.65 -10.55 11.17
C GLU A 53 -5.88 -11.34 12.45
N ALA A 54 -4.90 -11.33 13.37
CA ALA A 54 -5.03 -12.02 14.65
C ALA A 54 -6.22 -11.51 15.48
N TYR A 55 -6.35 -10.19 15.59
CA TYR A 55 -7.47 -9.53 16.26
C TYR A 55 -8.82 -9.90 15.60
N THR A 56 -8.90 -9.84 14.28
CA THR A 56 -10.13 -10.11 13.53
C THR A 56 -10.53 -11.58 13.62
N ALA A 57 -9.58 -12.49 13.55
CA ALA A 57 -9.80 -13.92 13.74
C ALA A 57 -10.35 -14.22 15.15
N ALA A 58 -9.76 -13.62 16.18
CA ALA A 58 -10.24 -13.79 17.55
C ALA A 58 -11.64 -13.19 17.76
N ARG A 59 -11.89 -12.01 17.19
CA ARG A 59 -13.21 -11.33 17.25
C ARG A 59 -14.32 -12.17 16.63
N LYS A 60 -14.02 -12.86 15.52
CA LYS A 60 -14.97 -13.71 14.78
C LYS A 60 -15.08 -15.13 15.35
N SER A 61 -14.25 -15.52 16.32
CA SER A 61 -14.27 -16.86 16.89
C SER A 61 -15.50 -17.11 17.75
N LYS A 62 -16.04 -18.33 17.70
CA LYS A 62 -17.12 -18.80 18.59
C LYS A 62 -16.57 -19.30 19.93
N ASP A 63 -15.32 -19.72 19.98
CA ASP A 63 -14.65 -20.21 21.18
C ASP A 63 -14.48 -19.09 22.22
N LYS A 64 -14.96 -19.32 23.45
CA LYS A 64 -14.85 -18.39 24.57
C LYS A 64 -13.39 -18.17 25.00
N ASN A 65 -12.54 -19.20 24.91
CA ASN A 65 -11.14 -19.12 25.30
C ASN A 65 -10.31 -18.30 24.32
N VAL A 66 -10.66 -18.34 23.03
CA VAL A 66 -10.05 -17.47 22.02
C VAL A 66 -10.57 -16.04 22.17
N ARG A 67 -11.89 -15.86 22.36
CA ARG A 67 -12.48 -14.52 22.55
C ARG A 67 -12.02 -13.80 23.80
N SER A 68 -11.71 -14.52 24.89
CA SER A 68 -11.22 -13.88 26.14
C SER A 68 -9.89 -13.14 25.93
N ARG A 69 -9.11 -13.51 24.90
CA ARG A 69 -7.81 -12.90 24.55
C ARG A 69 -7.95 -11.66 23.67
N LEU A 70 -9.16 -11.32 23.24
CA LEU A 70 -9.45 -10.25 22.28
C LEU A 70 -8.87 -8.91 22.72
N VAL A 71 -8.93 -8.57 24.01
CA VAL A 71 -8.44 -7.27 24.52
C VAL A 71 -6.93 -7.12 24.28
N LYS A 72 -6.15 -8.17 24.55
CA LYS A 72 -4.69 -8.14 24.34
C LYS A 72 -4.33 -8.13 22.86
N LEU A 73 -5.05 -8.89 22.04
CA LEU A 73 -4.85 -8.87 20.58
C LEU A 73 -5.23 -7.50 19.98
N MET A 74 -6.31 -6.89 20.46
CA MET A 74 -6.71 -5.52 20.08
C MET A 74 -5.66 -4.49 20.46
N GLN A 75 -5.06 -4.61 21.65
CA GLN A 75 -3.97 -3.74 22.08
C GLN A 75 -2.75 -3.89 21.16
N GLY A 76 -2.35 -5.12 20.83
CA GLY A 76 -1.26 -5.38 19.88
C GLY A 76 -1.51 -4.78 18.51
N TYR A 77 -2.71 -5.01 17.96
CA TYR A 77 -3.18 -4.38 16.72
C TYR A 77 -3.09 -2.85 16.76
N ARG A 78 -3.64 -2.21 17.80
CA ARG A 78 -3.63 -0.74 17.94
C ARG A 78 -2.23 -0.17 18.04
N ASN A 79 -1.33 -0.85 18.76
CA ASN A 79 0.05 -0.41 18.91
C ASN A 79 0.80 -0.49 17.57
N ALA A 80 0.64 -1.59 16.82
CA ALA A 80 1.25 -1.72 15.49
C ALA A 80 0.69 -0.69 14.50
N TYR A 81 -0.62 -0.44 14.55
CA TYR A 81 -1.27 0.59 13.72
C TYR A 81 -0.78 2.00 14.07
N ALA A 82 -0.69 2.34 15.36
CA ALA A 82 -0.20 3.64 15.81
C ALA A 82 1.23 3.90 15.33
N ARG A 83 2.11 2.90 15.48
CA ARG A 83 3.49 2.95 14.97
C ARG A 83 3.54 3.17 13.45
N PHE A 84 2.72 2.44 12.69
CA PHE A 84 2.62 2.64 11.24
C PHE A 84 2.14 4.05 10.88
N LEU A 85 1.09 4.55 11.54
CA LEU A 85 0.58 5.91 11.32
C LEU A 85 1.58 7.01 11.71
N GLU A 86 2.35 6.80 12.78
CA GLU A 86 3.40 7.71 13.21
C GLU A 86 4.46 7.86 12.12
N MET A 87 4.96 6.74 11.58
CA MET A 87 5.90 6.78 10.44
C MET A 87 5.33 7.51 9.23
N LEU A 88 4.07 7.25 8.85
CA LEU A 88 3.47 7.97 7.73
C LEU A 88 3.35 9.48 7.99
N ARG A 89 3.11 9.90 9.25
CA ARG A 89 3.04 11.33 9.61
C ARG A 89 4.41 11.99 9.62
N GLU A 90 5.42 11.31 10.15
CA GLU A 90 6.82 11.75 10.10
C GLU A 90 7.27 11.96 8.65
N ASP A 91 6.94 11.00 7.79
CA ASP A 91 7.31 11.00 6.38
C ASP A 91 6.45 11.95 5.52
N LYS A 92 5.49 12.67 6.14
CA LYS A 92 4.50 13.56 5.49
C LYS A 92 3.58 12.86 4.48
N LEU A 93 3.49 11.54 4.56
CA LEU A 93 2.63 10.67 3.76
C LEU A 93 1.21 10.56 4.30
N TYR A 94 0.95 10.99 5.53
CA TYR A 94 -0.39 10.98 6.11
C TYR A 94 -0.80 12.36 6.59
N ARG A 95 -1.88 12.88 5.98
CA ARG A 95 -2.56 14.12 6.39
C ARG A 95 -4.05 13.83 6.58
N PRO A 96 -4.67 14.18 7.72
CA PRO A 96 -6.08 13.88 8.00
C PRO A 96 -7.07 14.51 7.01
N ASP A 97 -6.68 15.61 6.40
CA ASP A 97 -7.46 16.48 5.50
C ASP A 97 -7.23 16.18 4.01
N LYS A 98 -6.42 15.16 3.67
CA LYS A 98 -6.08 14.79 2.30
C LYS A 98 -6.61 13.39 1.95
N PRO A 99 -6.73 13.05 0.65
CA PRO A 99 -7.09 11.70 0.22
C PRO A 99 -6.20 10.64 0.87
N LYS A 100 -6.74 9.47 1.20
CA LYS A 100 -5.94 8.41 1.84
C LYS A 100 -5.17 7.62 0.79
N ASP A 101 -4.10 8.23 0.26
CA ASP A 101 -3.11 7.57 -0.59
C ASP A 101 -1.64 7.88 -0.19
N PRO A 102 -1.22 7.52 1.05
CA PRO A 102 0.16 7.75 1.52
C PRO A 102 1.22 7.15 0.60
N ALA A 103 0.80 6.08 -0.03
CA ALA A 103 1.66 5.22 -0.75
C ALA A 103 1.90 5.90 -2.11
N GLY A 104 0.86 6.25 -2.88
CA GLY A 104 1.00 6.83 -4.21
C GLY A 104 1.82 8.11 -4.20
N TRP A 105 1.75 8.87 -3.10
CA TRP A 105 2.57 10.06 -2.89
C TRP A 105 4.05 9.72 -2.64
N TYR A 106 4.34 8.63 -1.93
CA TYR A 106 5.70 8.12 -1.76
C TYR A 106 6.31 7.74 -3.11
N ASP A 107 5.57 6.98 -3.94
CA ASP A 107 6.04 6.58 -5.27
C ASP A 107 6.23 7.80 -6.19
N LYS A 108 5.33 8.78 -6.15
CA LYS A 108 5.47 10.06 -6.89
C LYS A 108 6.71 10.83 -6.46
N LYS A 109 6.99 10.91 -5.16
CA LYS A 109 8.23 11.53 -4.64
C LYS A 109 9.46 10.73 -5.05
N HIS A 110 9.41 9.40 -4.99
CA HIS A 110 10.51 8.53 -5.38
C HIS A 110 10.84 8.68 -6.85
N GLU A 111 9.84 8.63 -7.73
CA GLU A 111 9.98 8.84 -9.17
C GLU A 111 10.55 10.23 -9.47
N LYS A 112 10.04 11.29 -8.83
CA LYS A 112 10.59 12.64 -8.98
C LYS A 112 12.05 12.75 -8.52
N SER A 113 12.43 12.06 -7.45
CA SER A 113 13.79 12.14 -6.89
C SER A 113 14.81 11.23 -7.56
N LYS A 114 14.38 10.10 -8.13
CA LYS A 114 15.26 9.03 -8.62
C LYS A 114 15.09 8.73 -10.11
N GLY A 115 14.03 9.23 -10.74
CA GLY A 115 13.71 9.02 -12.16
C GLY A 115 12.97 7.71 -12.46
N TYR A 116 12.57 6.95 -11.43
CA TYR A 116 11.84 5.68 -11.59
C TYR A 116 11.01 5.32 -10.35
N LYS A 117 10.00 4.47 -10.55
CA LYS A 117 9.18 3.88 -9.49
C LYS A 117 9.86 2.66 -8.88
N ARG A 118 9.58 2.37 -7.60
CA ARG A 118 10.05 1.13 -6.97
C ARG A 118 9.22 -0.05 -7.46
N ASP A 119 9.89 -1.17 -7.69
CA ASP A 119 9.23 -2.42 -8.03
C ASP A 119 8.96 -3.22 -6.76
N TRP A 120 7.70 -3.43 -6.43
CA TRP A 120 7.31 -4.16 -5.24
C TRP A 120 7.17 -5.66 -5.55
N LYS A 121 7.94 -6.50 -4.87
CA LYS A 121 7.77 -7.96 -5.00
C LYS A 121 6.53 -8.41 -4.26
N LYS A 122 5.78 -9.34 -4.87
CA LYS A 122 4.70 -10.05 -4.18
C LYS A 122 5.30 -10.84 -3.01
N THR A 123 4.66 -10.75 -1.85
CA THR A 123 5.11 -11.41 -0.62
C THR A 123 4.22 -12.59 -0.25
N ASP A 124 4.76 -13.53 0.53
CA ASP A 124 4.00 -14.65 1.13
C ASP A 124 3.10 -14.21 2.30
N ALA A 125 2.83 -12.92 2.43
CA ALA A 125 1.93 -12.37 3.43
C ALA A 125 0.55 -13.03 3.46
N LYS A 126 0.02 -13.48 2.31
CA LYS A 126 -1.22 -14.27 2.28
C LYS A 126 -1.09 -15.58 3.08
N GLU A 127 0.06 -16.25 2.97
CA GLU A 127 0.37 -17.47 3.71
C GLU A 127 0.57 -17.17 5.19
N PHE A 128 1.34 -16.12 5.52
CA PHE A 128 1.56 -15.72 6.91
C PHE A 128 0.27 -15.32 7.62
N ARG A 129 -0.69 -14.71 6.92
CA ARG A 129 -2.02 -14.45 7.48
C ARG A 129 -2.81 -15.72 7.75
N ALA A 130 -2.75 -16.68 6.83
CA ALA A 130 -3.39 -17.96 7.03
C ALA A 130 -2.78 -18.66 8.26
N GLU A 131 -1.45 -18.66 8.40
CA GLU A 131 -0.76 -19.17 9.59
C GLU A 131 -1.19 -18.44 10.87
N VAL A 132 -1.21 -17.10 10.91
CA VAL A 132 -1.70 -16.33 12.07
C VAL A 132 -3.14 -16.70 12.42
N LYS A 133 -4.01 -16.82 11.42
CA LYS A 133 -5.41 -17.19 11.62
C LYS A 133 -5.56 -18.60 12.18
N GLU A 134 -4.77 -19.55 11.69
CA GLU A 134 -4.74 -20.92 12.23
C GLU A 134 -4.17 -20.95 13.66
N MET A 135 -3.13 -20.19 13.96
CA MET A 135 -2.61 -20.05 15.33
C MET A 135 -3.71 -19.56 16.30
N VAL A 136 -4.47 -18.54 15.90
CA VAL A 136 -5.59 -18.04 16.72
C VAL A 136 -6.67 -19.11 16.92
N LYS A 137 -7.05 -19.82 15.86
CA LYS A 137 -8.03 -20.92 15.93
C LYS A 137 -7.57 -22.05 16.86
N ASN A 138 -6.28 -22.38 16.82
CA ASN A 138 -5.65 -23.40 17.66
C ASN A 138 -5.42 -22.94 19.11
N GLY A 139 -5.83 -21.72 19.45
CA GLY A 139 -5.70 -21.21 20.81
C GLY A 139 -4.27 -20.81 21.17
N ALA A 140 -3.49 -20.30 20.23
CA ALA A 140 -2.21 -19.65 20.52
C ALA A 140 -2.40 -18.38 21.38
N THR A 141 -1.47 -18.15 22.31
CA THR A 141 -1.48 -16.96 23.19
C THR A 141 -1.11 -15.71 22.40
N PRO A 142 -1.53 -14.50 22.85
CA PRO A 142 -1.13 -13.24 22.20
C PRO A 142 0.39 -13.09 22.08
N GLU A 143 1.15 -13.56 23.07
CA GLU A 143 2.61 -13.53 23.09
C GLU A 143 3.20 -14.47 22.02
N GLN A 144 2.68 -15.70 21.89
CA GLN A 144 3.11 -16.62 20.82
C GLN A 144 2.83 -16.05 19.43
N ILE A 145 1.65 -15.46 19.23
CA ILE A 145 1.29 -14.81 17.96
C ILE A 145 2.23 -13.63 17.69
N LYS A 146 2.54 -12.82 18.70
CA LYS A 146 3.48 -11.70 18.57
C LYS A 146 4.88 -12.18 18.15
N VAL A 147 5.42 -13.20 18.80
CA VAL A 147 6.73 -13.77 18.46
C VAL A 147 6.73 -14.32 17.03
N PHE A 148 5.67 -15.03 16.64
CA PHE A 148 5.51 -15.50 15.26
C PHE A 148 5.53 -14.35 14.26
N ILE A 149 4.71 -13.31 14.47
CA ILE A 149 4.68 -12.13 13.59
C ILE A 149 6.07 -11.52 13.46
N GLN A 150 6.76 -11.31 14.57
CA GLN A 150 8.11 -10.73 14.58
C GLN A 150 9.13 -11.57 13.79
N SER A 151 9.00 -12.90 13.82
CA SER A 151 9.88 -13.81 13.08
C SER A 151 9.66 -13.80 11.56
N LYS A 152 8.46 -13.39 11.12
CA LYS A 152 8.08 -13.34 9.69
C LYS A 152 8.28 -11.96 9.06
N LEU A 153 8.65 -10.95 9.85
CA LEU A 153 8.93 -9.62 9.32
C LEU A 153 10.14 -9.66 8.38
N PRO A 154 10.12 -8.90 7.27
CA PRO A 154 11.22 -8.89 6.32
C PRO A 154 12.53 -8.43 6.97
N SER A 155 13.62 -9.08 6.58
CA SER A 155 15.00 -8.73 6.95
C SER A 155 15.71 -7.89 5.89
N ALA A 156 15.16 -7.83 4.68
CA ALA A 156 15.64 -7.03 3.56
C ALA A 156 14.46 -6.36 2.83
N PRO A 157 14.67 -5.22 2.14
CA PRO A 157 13.61 -4.55 1.38
C PRO A 157 12.93 -5.50 0.40
N MET A 158 11.60 -5.56 0.46
CA MET A 158 10.76 -6.33 -0.44
C MET A 158 10.49 -5.57 -1.75
N SER A 159 10.76 -4.28 -1.76
CA SER A 159 10.85 -3.47 -2.98
C SER A 159 12.27 -3.50 -3.57
N SER A 160 12.37 -3.72 -4.87
CA SER A 160 13.59 -3.51 -5.66
C SER A 160 13.67 -2.09 -6.19
N ASP A 161 14.90 -1.58 -6.22
CA ASP A 161 15.26 -0.33 -6.86
C ASP A 161 15.85 -0.67 -8.25
N PRO A 162 15.13 -0.42 -9.36
CA PRO A 162 15.62 -0.75 -10.68
C PRO A 162 16.84 0.08 -11.12
N GLY A 163 17.08 1.24 -10.49
CA GLY A 163 18.23 2.11 -10.78
C GLY A 163 19.56 1.61 -10.22
N LEU A 164 19.55 0.66 -9.27
CA LEU A 164 20.79 0.02 -8.77
C LEU A 164 21.41 -0.92 -9.80
N TYR A 165 20.65 -1.44 -10.76
CA TYR A 165 21.16 -2.36 -11.79
C TYR A 165 21.75 -1.64 -13.00
N THR A 166 21.49 -0.34 -13.18
CA THR A 166 21.97 0.43 -14.34
C THR A 166 23.35 1.07 -14.14
N THR A 167 23.96 0.99 -12.95
CA THR A 167 25.25 1.65 -12.68
C THR A 167 26.49 0.73 -12.79
N THR A 168 26.41 -0.43 -13.42
CA THR A 168 27.62 -1.23 -13.71
C THR A 168 27.48 -2.00 -15.01
N THR A 169 27.84 -1.35 -16.12
CA THR A 169 28.69 -1.89 -17.22
C THR A 169 28.96 -0.73 -18.19
N THR A 170 29.89 0.17 -17.84
CA THR A 170 30.57 0.97 -18.86
C THR A 170 31.71 0.10 -19.40
N SER A 171 31.39 -0.79 -20.33
CA SER A 171 32.42 -1.39 -21.17
C SER A 171 32.90 -0.32 -22.14
N THR A 172 34.16 0.07 -21.99
CA THR A 172 34.89 0.89 -22.95
C THR A 172 35.00 0.10 -24.26
N THR A 173 34.12 0.36 -25.23
CA THR A 173 34.29 -0.12 -26.60
C THR A 173 34.81 1.03 -27.45
N THR A 174 36.11 0.94 -27.74
CA THR A 174 36.86 1.78 -28.68
C THR A 174 36.20 1.79 -30.05
N THR A 175 36.01 2.99 -30.58
CA THR A 175 35.57 3.31 -31.94
C THR A 175 36.55 2.78 -32.99
N THR A 176 36.03 2.12 -34.03
CA THR A 176 36.67 2.06 -35.35
C THR A 176 35.57 2.15 -36.39
N SER A 177 35.62 3.23 -37.17
CA SER A 177 34.64 3.63 -38.19
C SER A 177 35.12 3.20 -39.57
N THR A 178 34.26 2.62 -40.41
CA THR A 178 34.26 2.73 -41.89
C THR A 178 32.94 2.11 -42.46
N PRO A 179 32.50 2.43 -43.70
CA PRO A 179 31.12 2.87 -43.99
C PRO A 179 30.29 1.90 -44.86
N ASP A 180 28.96 2.17 -44.86
CA ASP A 180 27.82 1.88 -45.76
C ASP A 180 28.09 1.44 -47.23
N PRO A 181 27.13 0.90 -48.06
CA PRO A 181 25.66 1.01 -48.00
C PRO A 181 24.78 -0.17 -48.53
N GLY A 182 23.44 -0.05 -48.36
CA GLY A 182 22.40 -0.75 -49.15
C GLY A 182 21.10 -0.96 -48.35
N ASP A 183 20.08 -0.11 -48.50
CA ASP A 183 18.89 -0.29 -49.37
C ASP A 183 18.14 -1.62 -49.17
N ASP A 184 16.97 -1.58 -48.50
CA ASP A 184 15.67 -1.76 -49.18
C ASP A 184 14.50 -1.73 -48.17
N ASP A 185 13.40 -1.18 -48.67
CA ASP A 185 12.14 -0.81 -48.03
C ASP A 185 11.24 -1.99 -47.59
N ASP A 186 10.11 -1.58 -46.97
CA ASP A 186 8.78 -2.22 -46.96
C ASP A 186 8.27 -2.90 -45.66
N ASP A 187 7.54 -2.06 -44.90
CA ASP A 187 6.10 -2.14 -44.62
C ASP A 187 5.46 -3.36 -43.91
N LYS A 188 4.86 -3.02 -42.76
CA LYS A 188 3.49 -3.33 -42.28
C LYS A 188 3.01 -4.79 -42.19
N ASP A 189 2.69 -5.21 -40.96
CA ASP A 189 1.31 -5.41 -40.48
C ASP A 189 1.33 -6.26 -39.19
N GLY A 190 0.62 -5.77 -38.17
CA GLY A 190 0.53 -6.43 -36.86
C GLY A 190 -0.42 -5.68 -35.95
N ASP A 191 -1.67 -5.53 -36.40
CA ASP A 191 -2.81 -5.17 -35.58
C ASP A 191 -2.97 -6.22 -34.45
N ASP A 192 -2.64 -5.83 -33.21
CA ASP A 192 -3.15 -6.50 -32.03
C ASP A 192 -4.17 -5.57 -31.38
N ASP A 193 -5.45 -5.87 -31.69
CA ASP A 193 -6.64 -5.24 -31.13
C ASP A 193 -6.58 -5.19 -29.61
N ALA A 194 -6.38 -3.98 -29.10
CA ALA A 194 -6.55 -3.63 -27.71
C ALA A 194 -8.05 -3.62 -27.39
N ASP A 195 -8.56 -4.76 -26.89
CA ASP A 195 -9.87 -4.83 -26.25
C ASP A 195 -9.85 -4.03 -24.94
N GLY A 196 -10.16 -2.74 -25.09
CA GLY A 196 -10.51 -1.82 -24.03
C GLY A 196 -11.75 -2.30 -23.28
N LYS A 197 -11.54 -2.87 -22.10
CA LYS A 197 -12.53 -2.84 -21.02
C LYS A 197 -12.13 -1.78 -20.02
N ASP A 198 -12.58 -0.56 -20.31
CA ASP A 198 -12.75 0.53 -19.36
C ASP A 198 -13.80 0.12 -18.30
N GLY A 199 -13.36 -0.74 -17.38
CA GLY A 199 -14.04 -1.01 -16.13
C GLY A 199 -13.63 0.05 -15.12
N ASP A 200 -14.47 1.08 -14.97
CA ASP A 200 -14.68 1.94 -13.81
C ASP A 200 -13.77 1.61 -12.60
N LYS A 201 -12.53 2.09 -12.64
CA LYS A 201 -11.62 2.05 -11.48
C LYS A 201 -11.98 3.24 -10.61
N GLY A 202 -12.96 3.07 -9.73
CA GLY A 202 -13.13 3.95 -8.58
C GLY A 202 -11.77 4.11 -7.90
N ASP A 203 -11.36 5.36 -7.72
CA ASP A 203 -10.08 5.84 -7.19
C ASP A 203 -9.57 4.95 -6.02
N ASP A 204 -8.84 3.89 -6.35
CA ASP A 204 -8.44 2.85 -5.40
C ASP A 204 -7.08 3.20 -4.82
N GLY A 205 -7.03 4.37 -4.15
CA GLY A 205 -5.82 4.95 -3.55
C GLY A 205 -4.87 3.88 -3.00
N TRP A 206 -3.62 3.95 -3.48
CA TRP A 206 -2.55 2.98 -3.25
C TRP A 206 -2.40 2.73 -1.75
N TRP A 207 -2.33 1.45 -1.39
CA TRP A 207 -2.22 1.03 0.00
C TRP A 207 -1.14 -0.04 0.06
N PRO A 208 -0.12 0.10 0.94
CA PRO A 208 1.13 -0.66 0.80
C PRO A 208 0.91 -2.17 0.94
N GLY A 209 -0.08 -2.61 1.72
CA GLY A 209 -0.39 -4.02 1.77
C GLY A 209 -1.17 -4.57 0.56
N LYS A 210 -1.64 -3.77 -0.41
CA LYS A 210 -2.12 -4.29 -1.72
C LYS A 210 -1.01 -5.11 -2.38
N TYR A 211 0.21 -4.58 -2.28
CA TYR A 211 1.44 -5.16 -2.85
C TYR A 211 1.97 -6.30 -2.00
N LEU A 212 1.65 -6.25 -0.71
CA LEU A 212 1.83 -7.37 0.22
C LEU A 212 0.61 -8.33 0.22
N GLY A 213 -0.29 -8.29 -0.77
CA GLY A 213 -1.39 -9.26 -0.90
C GLY A 213 -2.48 -9.21 0.18
N PHE A 214 -2.57 -8.12 0.92
CA PHE A 214 -3.64 -7.86 1.87
C PHE A 214 -4.80 -7.10 1.15
N PRO A 215 -6.03 -7.12 1.69
CA PRO A 215 -7.11 -6.19 1.37
C PRO A 215 -7.02 -4.91 2.20
N LYS A 216 -7.54 -3.81 1.65
CA LYS A 216 -7.64 -2.54 2.36
C LYS A 216 -8.41 -2.76 3.67
N PRO A 217 -7.93 -2.25 4.82
CA PRO A 217 -8.70 -2.29 6.05
C PRO A 217 -9.97 -1.46 5.86
N ASP A 218 -11.13 -2.02 6.22
CA ASP A 218 -12.43 -1.36 6.22
C ASP A 218 -12.45 -0.09 7.10
#